data_AF-A0A7K0I671-F1
#
_entry.id   AF-A0A7K0I671-F1
#
_cell.length_a   1.000
_cell.length_b   1.000
_cell.length_c   1.000
_cell.angle_alpha   90.00
_cell.angle_beta   90.00
_cell.angle_gamma   90.00
#
_symmetry.space_group_name_H-M   'P 1'
#
loop_
_entity.id
_entity.type
_entity.pdbx_description
1 polymer ?
#
loop_
_entity_poly.entity_id
_entity_poly.type
_entity_poly.pdbx_seq_one_letter_code
_entity_poly.pdbx_strand_id
1 'polypeptide(L)'
;MVLFDLPGTMGSDGVIAAISALDYLFVPIKADRLVLESTLNFATTINDRLIKTGLSSLKRLCLFWNMVDRRERTTLYDIYQQGFSLLGLDCLQTRIPVRSNFTKDLSSTGGPVYRSTLFAPDAAFTRECGFDTFMDEVMEILKNE
;
A
#
# COMPACT_ATOMS: atom_id res chain seq x y z
N MET A 1 0.56 -2.62 16.90
CA MET A 1 0.46 -2.88 15.45
C MET A 1 1.42 -3.98 15.10
N VAL A 2 0.96 -5.01 14.37
CA VAL A 2 1.82 -6.03 13.76
C VAL A 2 1.65 -5.90 12.25
N LEU A 3 2.75 -5.83 11.52
CA LEU A 3 2.74 -5.72 10.07
C LEU A 3 3.07 -7.08 9.46
N PHE A 4 2.24 -7.53 8.53
CA PHE A 4 2.47 -8.74 7.74
C PHE A 4 2.76 -8.34 6.30
N ASP A 5 3.86 -8.85 5.76
CA ASP A 5 4.12 -8.82 4.33
C ASP A 5 3.58 -10.12 3.72
N LEU A 6 2.56 -10.00 2.86
CA LEU A 6 1.84 -11.13 2.29
C LEU A 6 2.11 -11.23 0.78
N PRO A 7 2.17 -12.45 0.22
CA PRO A 7 2.29 -12.61 -1.23
C PRO A 7 1.05 -12.05 -1.94
N GLY A 8 1.27 -11.37 -3.06
CA GLY A 8 0.20 -10.73 -3.85
C GLY A 8 -0.68 -11.69 -4.67
N THR A 9 -0.54 -13.01 -4.48
CA THR A 9 -1.25 -14.04 -5.24
C THR A 9 -2.25 -14.78 -4.37
N MET A 10 -3.53 -14.79 -4.76
CA MET A 10 -4.58 -15.56 -4.06
C MET A 10 -4.43 -17.08 -4.18
N GLY A 11 -3.63 -17.57 -5.15
CA GLY A 11 -3.51 -18.99 -5.47
C GLY A 11 -2.63 -19.79 -4.51
N SER A 12 -1.91 -19.13 -3.59
CA SER A 12 -1.14 -19.81 -2.56
C SER A 12 -2.01 -20.18 -1.37
N ASP A 13 -1.92 -21.45 -0.96
CA ASP A 13 -2.65 -21.99 0.19
C ASP A 13 -2.43 -21.13 1.44
N GLY A 14 -3.53 -20.81 2.12
CA GLY A 14 -3.52 -20.05 3.36
C GLY A 14 -3.53 -18.52 3.23
N VAL A 15 -3.33 -17.94 2.03
CA VAL A 15 -3.34 -16.46 1.87
C VAL A 15 -4.70 -15.86 2.22
N ILE A 16 -5.79 -16.43 1.72
CA ILE A 16 -7.14 -15.95 2.04
C ILE A 16 -7.42 -16.07 3.54
N ALA A 17 -6.97 -17.14 4.19
CA ALA A 17 -7.14 -17.34 5.62
C ALA A 17 -6.34 -16.29 6.42
N ALA A 18 -5.11 -16.00 5.99
CA ALA A 18 -4.28 -14.95 6.60
C ALA A 18 -4.92 -13.57 6.44
N ILE A 19 -5.36 -13.20 5.22
CA ILE A 19 -6.03 -11.92 4.95
C ILE A 19 -7.31 -11.79 5.77
N SER A 20 -8.11 -12.87 5.88
CA SER A 20 -9.36 -12.88 6.65
C SER A 20 -9.15 -12.64 8.15
N ALA A 21 -7.94 -12.86 8.65
CA ALA A 21 -7.57 -12.66 10.05
C ALA A 21 -6.93 -11.29 10.33
N LEU A 22 -6.64 -10.48 9.29
CA LEU A 22 -6.13 -9.12 9.47
C LEU A 22 -7.26 -8.15 9.82
N ASP A 23 -6.94 -7.10 10.58
CA ASP A 23 -7.85 -5.97 10.80
C ASP A 23 -7.91 -5.04 9.58
N TYR A 24 -6.76 -4.78 8.95
CA TYR A 24 -6.61 -3.82 7.84
C TYR A 24 -5.70 -4.40 6.75
N LEU A 25 -6.01 -4.12 5.49
CA LEU A 25 -5.20 -4.50 4.34
C LEU A 25 -4.82 -3.28 3.50
N PHE A 26 -3.52 -3.00 3.39
CA PHE A 26 -2.98 -1.94 2.53
C PHE A 26 -2.36 -2.56 1.28
N VAL A 27 -2.87 -2.21 0.10
CA VAL A 27 -2.46 -2.84 -1.16
C VAL A 27 -1.73 -1.84 -2.05
N PRO A 28 -0.44 -2.06 -2.36
CA PRO A 28 0.29 -1.19 -3.28
C PRO A 28 -0.23 -1.36 -4.72
N ILE A 29 -0.45 -0.24 -5.42
CA ILE A 29 -0.77 -0.20 -6.85
C ILE A 29 0.31 0.56 -7.62
N LYS A 30 0.61 0.10 -8.83
CA LYS A 30 1.51 0.77 -9.78
C LYS A 30 0.70 1.26 -10.98
N ALA A 31 1.09 2.39 -11.57
CA ALA A 31 0.50 2.92 -12.81
C ALA A 31 0.94 2.14 -14.06
N ASP A 32 0.92 0.80 -13.97
CA ASP A 32 1.07 -0.11 -15.09
C ASP A 32 -0.29 -0.80 -15.31
N ARG A 33 -0.78 -0.81 -16.55
CA ARG A 33 -2.14 -1.28 -16.85
C ARG A 33 -2.39 -2.72 -16.39
N LEU A 34 -1.44 -3.63 -16.62
CA LEU A 34 -1.59 -5.04 -16.27
C LEU A 34 -1.58 -5.22 -14.75
N VAL A 35 -0.64 -4.54 -14.08
CA VAL A 35 -0.54 -4.57 -12.61
C VAL A 35 -1.80 -4.00 -11.97
N LEU A 36 -2.30 -2.88 -12.50
CA LEU A 36 -3.50 -2.23 -12.00
C LEU A 36 -4.72 -3.13 -12.13
N GLU A 37 -4.96 -3.70 -13.31
CA GLU A 37 -6.10 -4.58 -13.55
C GLU A 37 -6.09 -5.80 -12.61
N SER A 38 -4.93 -6.45 -12.46
CA SER A 38 -4.76 -7.56 -11.52
C SER A 38 -5.03 -7.14 -10.07
N THR A 39 -4.51 -5.98 -9.66
CA THR A 39 -4.66 -5.49 -8.28
C THR A 39 -6.10 -5.08 -7.97
N LEU A 40 -6.82 -4.50 -8.93
CA LEU A 40 -8.24 -4.16 -8.76
C LEU A 40 -9.12 -5.39 -8.71
N ASN A 41 -8.87 -6.40 -9.53
CA ASN A 41 -9.58 -7.67 -9.46
C ASN A 41 -9.37 -8.33 -8.09
N PHE A 42 -8.13 -8.32 -7.58
CA PHE A 42 -7.81 -8.78 -6.24
C PHE A 42 -8.57 -7.99 -5.17
N ALA A 43 -8.44 -6.67 -5.17
CA ALA A 43 -9.02 -5.80 -4.15
C ALA A 43 -10.55 -5.87 -4.13
N THR A 44 -11.19 -5.88 -5.30
CA THR A 44 -12.64 -6.04 -5.43
C THR A 44 -13.10 -7.38 -4.87
N THR A 45 -12.38 -8.46 -5.19
CA THR A 45 -12.69 -9.80 -4.67
C THR A 45 -12.59 -9.87 -3.15
N ILE A 46 -11.55 -9.29 -2.56
CA ILE A 46 -11.41 -9.21 -1.09
C ILE A 46 -12.51 -8.36 -0.48
N ASN A 47 -12.77 -7.17 -1.03
CA ASN A 47 -13.78 -6.26 -0.52
C ASN A 47 -15.17 -6.90 -0.53
N ASP A 48 -15.54 -7.55 -1.63
CA ASP A 48 -16.85 -8.17 -1.79
C ASP A 48 -17.02 -9.44 -0.96
N ARG A 49 -15.97 -10.25 -0.80
CA ARG A 49 -16.07 -11.55 -0.11
C ARG A 49 -15.75 -11.52 1.37
N LEU A 50 -14.86 -10.64 1.81
CA LEU A 50 -14.35 -10.63 3.19
C LEU A 50 -14.85 -9.45 4.00
N ILE A 51 -14.95 -8.26 3.38
CA ILE A 51 -15.40 -7.04 4.07
C ILE A 51 -16.94 -6.97 4.04
N LYS A 52 -17.55 -6.91 2.85
CA LYS A 52 -19.00 -6.70 2.71
C LYS A 52 -19.87 -7.83 3.27
N THR A 53 -19.35 -9.05 3.34
CA THR A 53 -20.07 -10.21 3.89
C THR A 53 -20.02 -10.28 5.42
N GLY A 54 -19.10 -9.55 6.06
CA GLY A 54 -18.85 -9.65 7.51
C GLY A 54 -18.33 -11.01 7.97
N LEU A 55 -17.84 -11.86 7.06
CA LEU A 55 -17.34 -13.20 7.38
C LEU A 55 -15.89 -13.21 7.90
N SER A 56 -15.23 -12.05 7.94
CA SER A 56 -13.82 -11.91 8.30
C SER A 56 -13.61 -10.82 9.34
N SER A 57 -12.41 -10.79 9.93
CA SER A 57 -11.97 -9.71 10.82
C SER A 57 -11.52 -8.45 10.05
N LEU A 58 -11.48 -8.53 8.71
CA LEU A 58 -11.01 -7.44 7.87
C LEU A 58 -12.04 -6.30 7.87
N LYS A 59 -11.66 -5.20 8.52
CA LYS A 59 -12.49 -4.00 8.64
C LYS A 59 -12.40 -3.15 7.38
N ARG A 60 -11.19 -3.01 6.82
CA ARG A 60 -10.95 -2.10 5.70
C ARG A 60 -9.81 -2.56 4.79
N LEU A 61 -9.98 -2.28 3.50
CA LEU A 61 -8.95 -2.40 2.47
C LEU A 61 -8.69 -1.01 1.88
N CYS A 62 -7.43 -0.59 1.86
CA CYS A 62 -7.01 0.68 1.25
C CYS A 62 -5.91 0.45 0.22
N LEU A 63 -6.12 0.97 -0.99
CA LEU A 63 -5.10 1.04 -2.04
C LEU A 63 -4.14 2.19 -1.76
N PHE A 64 -2.91 2.11 -2.25
CA PHE A 64 -2.00 3.25 -2.29
C PHE A 64 -1.05 3.19 -3.48
N TRP A 65 -0.74 4.36 -4.04
CA TRP A 65 0.17 4.45 -5.18
C TRP A 65 1.62 4.23 -4.78
N ASN A 66 2.25 3.27 -5.44
CA ASN A 66 3.66 2.93 -5.27
C ASN A 66 4.42 3.07 -6.60
N MET A 67 5.72 3.31 -6.49
CA MET A 67 6.64 3.49 -7.62
C MET A 67 6.18 4.58 -8.61
N VAL A 68 5.57 5.65 -8.12
CA VAL A 68 5.08 6.76 -8.95
C VAL A 68 6.25 7.51 -9.58
N ASP A 69 6.22 7.68 -10.90
CA ASP A 69 7.14 8.59 -11.57
C ASP A 69 6.62 10.03 -11.39
N ARG A 70 7.40 10.87 -10.72
CA ARG A 70 7.06 12.30 -10.53
C ARG A 70 6.96 13.08 -11.82
N ARG A 71 7.48 12.54 -12.92
CA ARG A 71 7.43 13.16 -14.26
C ARG A 71 6.10 12.85 -14.96
N GLU A 72 5.38 11.83 -14.53
CA GLU A 72 4.08 11.50 -15.11
C GLU A 72 3.01 12.52 -14.71
N ARG A 73 2.02 12.70 -15.60
CA ARG A 73 0.95 13.67 -15.37
C ARG A 73 0.03 13.20 -14.25
N THR A 74 -0.15 14.03 -13.23
CA THR A 74 -1.06 13.84 -12.10
C THR A 74 -2.46 13.40 -12.53
N THR A 75 -2.94 13.91 -13.67
CA THR A 75 -4.27 13.64 -14.22
C THR A 75 -4.60 12.17 -14.43
N LEU A 76 -3.62 11.32 -14.78
CA LEU A 76 -3.88 9.88 -14.98
C LEU A 76 -4.22 9.18 -13.67
N TYR A 77 -3.47 9.49 -12.62
CA TYR A 77 -3.70 8.96 -11.28
C TYR A 77 -5.07 9.38 -10.72
N ASP A 78 -5.48 10.62 -11.00
CA ASP A 78 -6.78 11.15 -10.57
C ASP A 78 -7.94 10.39 -11.24
N ILE A 79 -7.81 10.09 -12.54
CA ILE A 79 -8.81 9.28 -13.28
C ILE A 79 -8.90 7.87 -12.69
N TYR A 80 -7.77 7.23 -12.41
CA TYR A 80 -7.77 5.91 -11.79
C TYR A 80 -8.41 5.92 -10.40
N GLN A 81 -8.10 6.94 -9.59
CA GLN A 81 -8.66 7.06 -8.24
C GLN A 81 -10.18 7.28 -8.26
N GLN A 82 -10.71 8.01 -9.25
CA GLN A 82 -12.16 8.08 -9.49
C GLN A 82 -12.73 6.69 -9.82
N GLY A 83 -12.03 5.92 -10.66
CA GLY A 83 -12.40 4.53 -10.98
C GLY A 83 -12.45 3.62 -9.75
N PHE A 84 -11.51 3.76 -8.81
CA PHE A 84 -11.49 2.97 -7.57
C PHE A 84 -12.71 3.26 -6.69
N SER A 85 -13.07 4.55 -6.57
CA SER A 85 -14.24 4.96 -5.80
C SER A 85 -15.54 4.36 -6.37
N LEU A 86 -15.66 4.27 -7.70
CA LEU A 86 -16.80 3.61 -8.35
C LEU A 86 -16.88 2.10 -8.05
N LEU A 87 -15.74 1.45 -7.77
CA LEU A 87 -15.67 0.06 -7.33
C LEU A 87 -15.87 -0.11 -5.81
N GLY A 88 -16.08 0.98 -5.08
CA GLY A 88 -16.15 0.99 -3.62
C GLY A 88 -14.81 0.61 -2.97
N LEU A 89 -13.70 0.95 -3.63
CA LEU A 89 -12.34 0.74 -3.12
C LEU A 89 -11.76 2.08 -2.67
N ASP A 90 -11.30 2.11 -1.42
CA ASP A 90 -10.60 3.28 -0.88
C ASP A 90 -9.17 3.34 -1.40
N CYS A 91 -8.68 4.55 -1.62
CA CYS A 91 -7.29 4.80 -1.99
C CYS A 91 -6.75 5.99 -1.20
N LEU A 92 -5.57 5.80 -0.63
CA LEU A 92 -4.79 6.85 0.04
C LEU A 92 -4.44 7.97 -0.94
N GLN A 93 -4.31 9.19 -0.42
CA GLN A 93 -3.98 10.37 -1.21
C GLN A 93 -2.48 10.43 -1.49
N THR A 94 -1.67 10.01 -0.52
CA THR A 94 -0.22 9.99 -0.67
C THR A 94 0.22 9.03 -1.78
N ARG A 95 1.21 9.47 -2.57
CA ARG A 95 1.80 8.74 -3.69
C ARG A 95 3.28 8.51 -3.44
N ILE A 96 3.67 7.25 -3.23
CA ILE A 96 5.07 6.91 -2.98
C ILE A 96 5.83 6.89 -4.30
N PRO A 97 6.86 7.75 -4.46
CA PRO A 97 7.60 7.86 -5.70
C PRO A 97 8.60 6.72 -5.88
N VAL A 98 8.98 6.44 -7.12
CA VAL A 98 10.16 5.63 -7.38
C VAL A 98 11.43 6.36 -6.93
N ARG A 99 12.25 5.70 -6.10
CA ARG A 99 13.54 6.19 -5.60
C ARG A 99 14.53 5.06 -5.47
N SER A 100 15.77 5.29 -5.94
CA SER A 100 16.87 4.33 -5.80
C SER A 100 17.28 4.10 -4.35
N ASN A 101 16.97 5.03 -3.45
CA ASN A 101 17.23 4.88 -2.02
C ASN A 101 16.46 3.69 -1.41
N PHE A 102 15.26 3.36 -1.90
CA PHE A 102 14.50 2.20 -1.40
C PHE A 102 15.18 0.85 -1.68
N THR A 103 16.15 0.80 -2.60
CA THR A 103 16.94 -0.42 -2.88
C THR A 103 18.30 -0.43 -2.18
N LYS A 104 18.64 0.61 -1.41
CA LYS A 104 19.91 0.68 -0.68
C LYS A 104 19.76 0.02 0.69
N ASP A 105 20.53 -1.04 0.89
CA ASP A 105 20.69 -1.67 2.19
C ASP A 105 21.58 -0.87 3.14
N LEU A 106 21.58 -1.27 4.41
CA LEU A 106 22.49 -0.76 5.42
C LEU A 106 23.94 -0.91 4.96
N SER A 107 24.67 0.19 4.98
CA SER A 107 26.11 0.19 4.71
C SER A 107 26.90 -0.19 5.96
N SER A 108 27.86 -1.10 5.82
CA SER A 108 28.80 -1.47 6.89
C SER A 108 29.76 -0.34 7.27
N THR A 109 29.94 0.65 6.39
CA THR A 109 30.81 1.81 6.63
C THR A 109 30.08 2.99 7.27
N GLY A 110 28.83 2.79 7.70
CA GLY A 110 27.94 3.86 8.13
C GLY A 110 27.32 4.65 6.98
N GLY A 111 26.37 5.52 7.29
CA GLY A 111 25.63 6.34 6.33
C GLY A 111 24.14 6.40 6.65
N PRO A 112 23.36 7.09 5.80
CA PRO A 112 21.92 7.17 5.97
C PRO A 112 21.26 5.78 5.84
N VAL A 113 20.28 5.51 6.71
CA VAL A 113 19.50 4.27 6.67
C VAL A 113 18.30 4.50 5.74
N TYR A 114 18.06 3.56 4.81
CA TYR A 114 16.89 3.64 3.92
C TYR A 114 15.97 2.43 4.07
N ARG A 115 16.52 1.21 3.95
CA ARG A 115 15.79 -0.04 4.17
C ARG A 115 16.27 -0.72 5.46
N SER A 116 15.43 -0.73 6.49
CA SER A 116 15.71 -1.45 7.74
C SER A 116 14.42 -1.75 8.50
N THR A 117 14.36 -2.90 9.17
CA THR A 117 13.35 -3.23 10.18
C THR A 117 13.81 -2.91 11.60
N LEU A 118 15.10 -2.57 11.78
CA LEU A 118 15.73 -2.36 13.08
C LEU A 118 16.04 -0.90 13.38
N PHE A 119 16.30 -0.10 12.35
CA PHE A 119 16.71 1.29 12.48
C PHE A 119 15.75 2.22 11.76
N ALA A 120 15.57 3.43 12.33
CA ALA A 120 14.78 4.46 11.70
C ALA A 120 15.42 4.91 10.37
N PRO A 121 14.62 5.16 9.33
CA PRO A 121 15.13 5.70 8.07
C PRO A 121 15.61 7.15 8.23
N ASP A 122 16.46 7.58 7.31
CA ASP A 122 16.92 8.95 7.20
C ASP A 122 15.76 9.93 7.07
N ALA A 123 15.69 10.90 7.99
CA ALA A 123 14.56 11.82 8.11
C ALA A 123 14.39 12.75 6.89
N ALA A 124 15.49 13.12 6.22
CA ALA A 124 15.42 13.92 5.01
C ALA A 124 14.80 13.11 3.88
N PHE A 125 15.24 11.86 3.71
CA PHE A 125 14.67 10.94 2.73
C PHE A 125 13.19 10.64 3.00
N THR A 126 12.80 10.33 4.23
CA THR A 126 11.40 10.06 4.60
C THR A 126 10.46 11.19 4.18
N ARG A 127 10.85 12.44 4.47
CA ARG A 127 10.10 13.63 4.07
C ARG A 127 10.13 13.85 2.56
N GLU A 128 11.29 13.66 1.93
CA GLU A 128 11.42 13.83 0.49
C GLU A 128 10.52 12.84 -0.26
N CYS A 129 10.46 11.58 0.16
CA CYS A 129 9.64 10.56 -0.51
C CYS A 129 8.17 10.55 -0.07
N GLY A 130 7.78 11.38 0.92
CA GLY A 130 6.41 11.50 1.42
C GLY A 130 5.96 10.30 2.26
N PHE A 131 6.90 9.52 2.78
CA PHE A 131 6.56 8.33 3.57
C PHE A 131 6.05 8.70 4.96
N ASP A 132 6.42 9.87 5.48
CA ASP A 132 5.84 10.46 6.68
C ASP A 132 4.33 10.73 6.48
N THR A 133 3.95 11.43 5.42
CA THR A 133 2.53 11.68 5.11
C THR A 133 1.75 10.38 4.87
N PHE A 134 2.34 9.41 4.18
CA PHE A 134 1.74 8.09 3.99
C PHE A 134 1.46 7.40 5.34
N MET A 135 2.43 7.40 6.25
CA MET A 135 2.25 6.81 7.56
C MET A 135 1.25 7.58 8.42
N ASP A 136 1.16 8.90 8.29
CA ASP A 136 0.14 9.70 8.96
C ASP A 136 -1.27 9.30 8.48
N GLU A 137 -1.49 9.14 7.16
CA GLU A 137 -2.77 8.64 6.61
C GLU A 137 -3.12 7.23 7.12
N VAL A 138 -2.14 6.32 7.14
CA VAL A 138 -2.32 4.98 7.70
C VAL A 138 -2.73 5.06 9.17
N MET A 139 -2.03 5.87 9.97
CA MET A 139 -2.31 6.01 11.39
C MET A 139 -3.64 6.68 11.67
N GLU A 140 -4.12 7.58 10.82
CA GLU A 140 -5.45 8.17 10.91
C GLU A 140 -6.54 7.11 10.69
N ILE A 141 -6.37 6.25 9.69
CA ILE A 141 -7.29 5.12 9.45
C ILE A 141 -7.33 4.18 10.65
N LEU A 142 -6.17 3.87 11.24
CA LEU A 142 -6.08 2.96 12.39
C LEU A 142 -6.64 3.55 13.69
N LYS A 143 -6.76 4.88 13.81
CA LYS A 143 -7.26 5.56 15.02
C LYS A 143 -8.78 5.83 15.00
N ASN A 144 -9.35 5.95 13.81
CA ASN A 144 -10.74 6.38 13.62
C ASN A 144 -11.76 5.23 13.67
N GLU A 145 -11.36 4.04 14.13
CA GLU A 145 -12.20 2.84 14.32
C GLU A 145 -11.80 2.04 15.58
#